data_AF-A0A1C5JYC6-F1
#
_entry.id   AF-A0A1C5JYC6-F1
#
_cell.length_a   1.000
_cell.length_b   1.000
_cell.length_c   1.000
_cell.angle_alpha   90.00
_cell.angle_beta   90.00
_cell.angle_gamma   90.00
#
_symmetry.space_group_name_H-M   'P 1'
#
loop_
_entity.id
_entity.type
_entity.pdbx_description
1 polymer ?
#
loop_
_entity_poly.entity_id
_entity_poly.type
_entity_poly.pdbx_seq_one_letter_code
_entity_poly.pdbx_strand_id
1 'polypeptide(L)'
;MTPVVAGLSLLVGGFPLAYALLRSPYLAVLLAPLVSALLSTAAVILMLLAGGPLVLWLALVLPAAAALAWWLLRRPGEPVPYGGWSSALLTALPLLPPLLFMGEPAVRWDPHSIWWLRAGYLSHDGGYAREAIGSAGFAFSHTDYPPLASAPLAAVWSVAEPDFRTAQAVGVLIGFSAIAMLVHLVRRVLAFAPAPVAWPLAIGVGLATWATAPHALTSGYVDPLWSAAAAGAVVALLLAADPLRRPALALLLLTVAALAKNEGLVVAGAVAVLATVRARAQLRRVGLVWLPVLAGVGWALLARLLGARSDITGHAGRGAVSGWDPETVERFRVTLRVLRDVVGPVAAGALAVAVLGALFLRRHRRRAGLGSDGWLWALCGYYLAALTLTYALGPNDIDWWLRTSAARVAVLAVLLAALSCAGWVAVAVSADRSDEPAVTEPPPAELAGPAEVAGPAEVAGPAGGDPEPSTADARAPGGRPVSTAEGR
;
A
#
# COMPACT_ATOMS: atom_id res chain seq x y z
N MET A 1 -20.09 -3.86 -24.03
CA MET A 1 -20.71 -4.04 -22.70
C MET A 1 -19.80 -4.82 -21.73
N THR A 2 -18.96 -5.72 -22.23
CA THR A 2 -18.04 -6.57 -21.43
C THR A 2 -17.15 -5.81 -20.42
N PRO A 3 -16.53 -4.66 -20.77
CA PRO A 3 -15.70 -3.94 -19.80
C PRO A 3 -16.47 -3.40 -18.59
N VAL A 4 -17.73 -2.99 -18.80
CA VAL A 4 -18.60 -2.47 -17.72
C VAL A 4 -18.97 -3.61 -16.77
N VAL A 5 -19.35 -4.76 -17.31
CA VAL A 5 -19.68 -5.96 -16.51
C VAL A 5 -18.45 -6.40 -15.71
N ALA A 6 -17.27 -6.44 -16.33
CA ALA A 6 -16.02 -6.76 -15.64
C ALA A 6 -15.74 -5.80 -14.47
N GLY A 7 -15.90 -4.49 -14.70
CA GLY A 7 -15.74 -3.49 -13.64
C GLY A 7 -16.73 -3.69 -12.49
N LEU A 8 -18.00 -3.94 -12.78
CA LEU A 8 -19.02 -4.22 -11.77
C LEU A 8 -18.71 -5.51 -10.99
N SER A 9 -18.23 -6.56 -11.66
CA SER A 9 -17.83 -7.82 -11.00
C SER A 9 -16.69 -7.63 -10.01
N LEU A 10 -15.68 -6.82 -10.36
CA LEU A 10 -14.59 -6.47 -9.43
C LEU A 10 -15.10 -5.70 -8.22
N LEU A 11 -16.01 -4.74 -8.44
CA LEU A 11 -16.62 -3.97 -7.36
C LEU A 11 -17.42 -4.89 -6.42
N VAL A 12 -18.33 -5.71 -6.96
CA VAL A 12 -19.17 -6.62 -6.17
C VAL A 12 -18.33 -7.64 -5.40
N GLY A 13 -17.34 -8.26 -6.06
CA GLY A 13 -16.50 -9.28 -5.43
C GLY A 13 -15.62 -8.74 -4.30
N GLY A 14 -15.09 -7.52 -4.44
CA GLY A 14 -14.19 -6.93 -3.45
C GLY A 14 -14.86 -6.08 -2.36
N PHE A 15 -16.08 -5.55 -2.63
CA PHE A 15 -16.73 -4.57 -1.76
C PHE A 15 -16.95 -5.03 -0.32
N PRO A 16 -17.45 -6.26 -0.03
CA PRO A 16 -17.72 -6.67 1.36
C PRO A 16 -16.50 -6.56 2.27
N LEU A 17 -15.36 -7.08 1.81
CA LEU A 17 -14.11 -7.04 2.59
C LEU A 17 -13.49 -5.64 2.59
N ALA A 18 -13.55 -4.90 1.48
CA ALA A 18 -13.13 -3.49 1.45
C ALA A 18 -13.90 -2.63 2.46
N TYR A 19 -15.23 -2.83 2.55
CA TYR A 19 -16.09 -2.15 3.51
C TYR A 19 -15.80 -2.58 4.94
N ALA A 20 -15.57 -3.87 5.20
CA ALA A 20 -15.19 -4.34 6.54
C ALA A 20 -13.86 -3.73 7.02
N LEU A 21 -12.90 -3.52 6.11
CA LEU A 21 -11.59 -2.93 6.42
C LEU A 21 -11.65 -1.42 6.67
N LEU A 22 -12.43 -0.68 5.88
CA LEU A 22 -12.45 0.79 5.92
C LEU A 22 -13.62 1.37 6.72
N ARG A 23 -14.74 0.64 6.83
CA ARG A 23 -16.01 1.10 7.39
C ARG A 23 -16.49 2.42 6.78
N SER A 24 -16.24 2.60 5.49
CA SER A 24 -16.71 3.70 4.66
C SER A 24 -17.15 3.11 3.32
N PRO A 25 -18.42 3.27 2.90
CA PRO A 25 -18.87 2.73 1.63
C PRO A 25 -18.16 3.42 0.44
N TYR A 26 -17.89 4.71 0.54
CA TYR A 26 -17.28 5.48 -0.53
C TYR A 26 -15.81 5.08 -0.78
N LEU A 27 -15.02 4.92 0.28
CA LEU A 27 -13.65 4.42 0.13
C LEU A 27 -13.62 2.92 -0.19
N ALA A 28 -14.61 2.16 0.26
CA ALA A 28 -14.73 0.74 -0.09
C ALA A 28 -14.94 0.54 -1.60
N VAL A 29 -15.73 1.40 -2.27
CA VAL A 29 -15.86 1.38 -3.74
C VAL A 29 -14.50 1.59 -4.40
N LEU A 30 -13.70 2.53 -3.90
CA LEU A 30 -12.36 2.79 -4.45
C LEU A 30 -11.37 1.65 -4.17
N LEU A 31 -11.48 0.95 -3.03
CA LEU A 31 -10.59 -0.16 -2.65
C LEU A 31 -11.03 -1.53 -3.24
N ALA A 32 -12.31 -1.70 -3.58
CA ALA A 32 -12.87 -2.98 -3.98
C ALA A 32 -12.13 -3.65 -5.16
N PRO A 33 -11.69 -2.96 -6.22
CA PRO A 33 -10.96 -3.60 -7.31
C PRO A 33 -9.66 -4.29 -6.87
N LEU A 34 -8.88 -3.67 -5.97
CA LEU A 34 -7.68 -4.28 -5.40
C LEU A 34 -8.00 -5.50 -4.54
N VAL A 35 -9.05 -5.41 -3.72
CA VAL A 35 -9.48 -6.54 -2.89
C VAL A 35 -9.92 -7.71 -3.79
N SER A 36 -10.70 -7.43 -4.83
CA SER A 36 -11.10 -8.45 -5.80
C SER A 36 -9.89 -9.09 -6.49
N ALA A 37 -8.89 -8.30 -6.89
CA ALA A 37 -7.64 -8.83 -7.46
C ALA A 37 -6.90 -9.79 -6.51
N LEU A 38 -6.86 -9.49 -5.21
CA LEU A 38 -6.28 -10.38 -4.20
C LEU A 38 -7.10 -11.66 -4.01
N LEU A 39 -8.44 -11.57 -4.03
CA LEU A 39 -9.31 -12.74 -3.95
C LEU A 39 -9.16 -13.64 -5.19
N SER A 40 -9.10 -13.05 -6.39
CA SER A 40 -8.81 -13.79 -7.62
C SER A 40 -7.42 -14.42 -7.57
N THR A 41 -6.43 -13.73 -7.00
CA THR A 41 -5.07 -14.28 -6.80
C THR A 41 -5.09 -15.50 -5.89
N ALA A 42 -5.82 -15.44 -4.77
CA ALA A 42 -5.98 -16.58 -3.88
C ALA A 42 -6.66 -17.76 -4.60
N ALA A 43 -7.71 -17.49 -5.39
CA ALA A 43 -8.39 -18.52 -6.18
C ALA A 43 -7.45 -19.17 -7.21
N VAL A 44 -6.63 -18.38 -7.92
CA VAL A 44 -5.61 -18.90 -8.85
C VAL A 44 -4.57 -19.76 -8.12
N ILE A 45 -4.09 -19.34 -6.96
CA ILE A 45 -3.12 -20.13 -6.18
C ILE A 45 -3.74 -21.47 -5.77
N LEU A 46 -4.97 -21.48 -5.27
CA LEU A 46 -5.68 -22.71 -4.92
C LEU A 46 -5.89 -23.61 -6.15
N MET A 47 -6.26 -23.02 -7.29
CA MET A 47 -6.41 -23.73 -8.56
C MET A 47 -5.12 -24.40 -9.01
N LEU A 48 -3.98 -23.72 -8.88
CA LEU A 48 -2.68 -24.28 -9.27
C LEU A 48 -2.25 -25.41 -8.31
N LEU A 49 -2.58 -25.31 -7.02
CA LEU A 49 -2.22 -26.31 -6.02
C LEU A 49 -3.08 -27.58 -6.13
N ALA A 50 -4.39 -27.43 -6.34
CA ALA A 50 -5.35 -28.53 -6.27
C ALA A 50 -5.94 -28.94 -7.63
N GLY A 51 -5.72 -28.17 -8.70
CA GLY A 51 -6.27 -28.41 -10.03
C GLY A 51 -7.71 -27.92 -10.20
N GLY A 52 -8.33 -28.31 -11.32
CA GLY A 52 -9.71 -27.94 -11.65
C GLY A 52 -9.88 -26.53 -12.25
N PRO A 53 -11.13 -26.14 -12.56
CA PRO A 53 -11.41 -24.85 -13.19
C PRO A 53 -11.38 -23.68 -12.19
N LEU A 54 -10.97 -22.49 -12.64
CA LEU A 54 -10.86 -21.29 -11.80
C LEU A 54 -12.18 -20.89 -11.12
N VAL A 55 -13.30 -21.08 -11.82
CA VAL A 55 -14.65 -20.72 -11.33
C VAL A 55 -14.99 -21.44 -10.02
N LEU A 56 -14.56 -22.71 -9.86
CA LEU A 56 -14.77 -23.48 -8.63
C LEU A 56 -14.09 -22.80 -7.43
N TRP A 57 -12.85 -22.35 -7.61
CA TRP A 57 -12.07 -21.70 -6.55
C TRP A 57 -12.58 -20.29 -6.25
N LEU A 58 -13.08 -19.56 -7.25
CA LEU A 58 -13.78 -18.30 -7.03
C LEU A 58 -15.05 -18.48 -6.21
N ALA A 59 -15.84 -19.53 -6.50
CA ALA A 59 -17.04 -19.88 -5.75
C ALA A 59 -16.75 -20.27 -4.29
N LEU A 60 -15.52 -20.68 -3.96
CA LEU A 60 -15.09 -20.93 -2.58
C LEU A 60 -14.54 -19.66 -1.90
N VAL A 61 -13.68 -18.92 -2.59
CA VAL A 61 -12.96 -17.77 -2.01
C VAL A 61 -13.91 -16.59 -1.75
N LEU A 62 -14.86 -16.31 -2.64
CA LEU A 62 -15.77 -15.17 -2.48
C LEU A 62 -16.69 -15.31 -1.24
N PRO A 63 -17.35 -16.46 -0.98
CA PRO A 63 -18.11 -16.66 0.26
C PRO A 63 -17.22 -16.64 1.51
N ALA A 64 -16.02 -17.22 1.45
CA ALA A 64 -15.08 -17.18 2.58
C ALA A 64 -14.67 -15.73 2.92
N ALA A 65 -14.42 -14.90 1.90
CA ALA A 65 -14.14 -13.49 2.08
C ALA A 65 -15.34 -12.71 2.63
N ALA A 66 -16.56 -13.02 2.18
CA ALA A 66 -17.79 -12.42 2.72
C ALA A 66 -18.01 -12.80 4.19
N ALA A 67 -17.77 -14.07 4.56
CA ALA A 67 -17.84 -14.53 5.95
C ALA A 67 -16.79 -13.84 6.83
N LEU A 68 -15.56 -13.67 6.33
CA LEU A 68 -14.51 -12.91 7.01
C LEU A 68 -14.90 -11.44 7.18
N ALA A 69 -15.44 -10.81 6.14
CA ALA A 69 -15.92 -9.43 6.18
C ALA A 69 -17.01 -9.25 7.25
N TRP A 70 -17.98 -10.16 7.28
CA TRP A 70 -19.03 -10.18 8.29
C TRP A 70 -18.48 -10.34 9.71
N TRP A 71 -17.52 -11.25 9.91
CA TRP A 71 -16.84 -11.42 11.20
C TRP A 71 -16.07 -10.16 11.62
N LEU A 72 -15.36 -9.50 10.69
CA LEU A 72 -14.64 -8.24 10.95
C LEU A 72 -15.59 -7.09 11.30
N LEU A 73 -16.76 -7.03 10.68
CA LEU A 73 -17.78 -6.02 10.97
C LEU A 73 -18.37 -6.18 12.38
N ARG A 74 -18.43 -7.41 12.91
CA ARG A 74 -18.86 -7.68 14.30
C ARG A 74 -17.84 -7.28 15.36
N ARG A 75 -16.57 -7.05 14.99
CA ARG A 75 -15.56 -6.57 15.92
C ARG A 75 -15.74 -5.06 16.15
N PRO A 76 -15.43 -4.52 17.34
CA PRO A 76 -15.33 -3.08 17.52
C PRO A 76 -14.23 -2.55 16.60
N GLY A 77 -14.53 -1.47 15.87
CA GLY A 77 -13.61 -0.87 14.92
C GLY A 77 -14.03 0.55 14.60
N GLU A 78 -13.05 1.43 14.56
CA GLU A 78 -13.27 2.84 14.29
C GLU A 78 -13.30 3.07 12.77
N PRO A 79 -14.25 3.85 12.24
CA PRO A 79 -14.22 4.24 10.84
C PRO A 79 -12.89 4.91 10.49
N VAL A 80 -12.45 4.74 9.24
CA VAL A 80 -11.27 5.46 8.77
C VAL A 80 -11.59 6.96 8.66
N PRO A 81 -10.67 7.85 9.04
CA PRO A 81 -10.85 9.28 8.85
C PRO A 81 -10.99 9.59 7.36
N TYR A 82 -11.64 10.71 7.02
CA TYR A 82 -11.86 11.13 5.62
C TYR A 82 -12.67 10.10 4.80
N GLY A 83 -13.56 9.36 5.46
CA GLY A 83 -14.43 8.36 4.84
C GLY A 83 -15.70 8.92 4.17
N GLY A 84 -15.92 10.23 4.15
CA GLY A 84 -17.09 10.85 3.52
C GLY A 84 -16.97 10.94 1.99
N TRP A 85 -18.11 11.12 1.31
CA TRP A 85 -18.18 11.17 -0.16
C TRP A 85 -17.28 12.26 -0.77
N SER A 86 -17.22 13.45 -0.18
CA SER A 86 -16.38 14.55 -0.67
C SER A 86 -14.88 14.23 -0.62
N SER A 87 -14.45 13.56 0.45
CA SER A 87 -13.07 13.08 0.58
C SER A 87 -12.76 11.95 -0.39
N ALA A 88 -13.72 11.06 -0.66
CA ALA A 88 -13.57 10.01 -1.67
C ALA A 88 -13.44 10.60 -3.09
N LEU A 89 -14.21 11.64 -3.43
CA LEU A 89 -14.06 12.36 -4.71
C LEU A 89 -12.68 12.99 -4.85
N LEU A 90 -12.19 13.68 -3.82
CA LEU A 90 -10.83 14.25 -3.82
C LEU A 90 -9.76 13.17 -3.93
N THR A 91 -9.98 12.02 -3.30
CA THR A 91 -9.10 10.85 -3.39
C THR A 91 -9.04 10.28 -4.80
N ALA A 92 -10.15 10.32 -5.54
CA ALA A 92 -10.24 9.88 -6.93
C ALA A 92 -9.74 10.93 -7.95
N LEU A 93 -9.46 12.17 -7.54
CA LEU A 93 -9.08 13.24 -8.46
C LEU A 93 -7.84 12.94 -9.33
N PRO A 94 -6.77 12.31 -8.81
CA PRO A 94 -5.61 11.93 -9.63
C PRO A 94 -5.90 10.91 -10.73
N LEU A 95 -7.11 10.34 -10.74
CA LEU A 95 -7.59 9.39 -11.74
C LEU A 95 -8.24 10.10 -12.94
N LEU A 96 -8.46 11.43 -12.90
CA LEU A 96 -9.05 12.15 -14.03
C LEU A 96 -8.18 12.14 -15.29
N PRO A 97 -6.87 12.48 -15.24
CA PRO A 97 -6.04 12.47 -16.45
C PRO A 97 -6.12 11.16 -17.24
N PRO A 98 -5.96 9.97 -16.63
CA PRO A 98 -6.00 8.72 -17.39
C PRO A 98 -7.36 8.27 -17.87
N LEU A 99 -8.44 8.69 -17.20
CA LEU A 99 -9.79 8.46 -17.71
C LEU A 99 -9.94 9.07 -19.10
N LEU A 100 -9.26 10.19 -19.37
CA LEU A 100 -9.23 10.84 -20.69
C LEU A 100 -8.46 10.02 -21.74
N PHE A 101 -7.51 9.18 -21.32
CA PHE A 101 -6.67 8.36 -22.21
C PHE A 101 -7.10 6.89 -22.30
N MET A 102 -8.19 6.47 -21.63
CA MET A 102 -8.69 5.09 -21.71
C MET A 102 -9.14 4.67 -23.12
N GLY A 103 -9.38 5.63 -24.03
CA GLY A 103 -9.71 5.35 -25.42
C GLY A 103 -8.54 4.79 -26.24
N GLU A 104 -7.29 4.99 -25.78
CA GLU A 104 -6.10 4.56 -26.51
C GLU A 104 -6.10 3.05 -26.77
N PRO A 105 -5.73 2.60 -27.98
CA PRO A 105 -5.81 1.21 -28.35
C PRO A 105 -4.85 0.35 -27.50
N ALA A 106 -5.34 -0.82 -27.12
CA ALA A 106 -4.59 -1.86 -26.42
C ALA A 106 -3.62 -2.54 -27.40
N VAL A 107 -2.48 -1.90 -27.69
CA VAL A 107 -1.47 -2.37 -28.66
C VAL A 107 -0.08 -2.54 -28.06
N ARG A 108 0.06 -2.38 -26.73
CA ARG A 108 1.36 -2.43 -26.07
C ARG A 108 1.78 -3.87 -25.85
N TRP A 109 2.96 -4.21 -26.36
CA TRP A 109 3.49 -5.58 -26.33
C TRP A 109 3.49 -6.20 -24.93
N ASP A 110 4.07 -5.53 -23.93
CA ASP A 110 4.28 -6.10 -22.59
C ASP A 110 2.97 -6.51 -21.88
N PRO A 111 1.90 -5.68 -21.84
CA PRO A 111 0.60 -6.14 -21.35
C PRO A 111 0.08 -7.40 -22.02
N HIS A 112 0.21 -7.50 -23.35
CA HIS A 112 -0.25 -8.68 -24.09
C HIS A 112 0.59 -9.91 -23.77
N SER A 113 1.91 -9.78 -23.88
CA SER A 113 2.86 -10.89 -23.80
C SER A 113 3.10 -11.37 -22.38
N ILE A 114 2.90 -10.52 -21.38
CA ILE A 114 3.10 -10.86 -19.96
C ILE A 114 1.76 -11.02 -19.26
N TRP A 115 0.91 -10.00 -19.19
CA TRP A 115 -0.21 -10.05 -18.23
C TRP A 115 -1.44 -10.76 -18.80
N TRP A 116 -1.78 -10.47 -20.04
CA TRP A 116 -3.01 -10.94 -20.66
C TRP A 116 -2.87 -12.35 -21.20
N LEU A 117 -1.71 -12.70 -21.80
CA LEU A 117 -1.40 -14.09 -22.15
C LEU A 117 -1.52 -15.01 -20.92
N ARG A 118 -1.01 -14.57 -19.78
CA ARG A 118 -1.12 -15.31 -18.52
C ARG A 118 -2.54 -15.44 -18.03
N ALA A 119 -3.35 -14.39 -18.16
CA ALA A 119 -4.77 -14.48 -17.83
C ALA A 119 -5.48 -15.54 -18.69
N GLY A 120 -5.10 -15.65 -19.97
CA GLY A 120 -5.65 -16.63 -20.91
C GLY A 120 -5.39 -18.07 -20.47
N TYR A 121 -4.15 -18.44 -20.11
CA TYR A 121 -3.92 -19.80 -19.62
C TYR A 121 -4.48 -20.04 -18.22
N LEU A 122 -4.59 -19.00 -17.37
CA LEU A 122 -5.19 -19.11 -16.03
C LEU A 122 -6.72 -19.25 -16.06
N SER A 123 -7.39 -18.83 -17.14
CA SER A 123 -8.85 -18.93 -17.27
C SER A 123 -9.35 -20.29 -17.72
N HIS A 124 -8.46 -21.19 -18.18
CA HIS A 124 -8.81 -22.54 -18.62
C HIS A 124 -9.00 -23.48 -17.41
N ASP A 125 -7.92 -24.14 -16.97
CA ASP A 125 -7.92 -25.01 -15.80
C ASP A 125 -6.50 -25.12 -15.19
N GLY A 126 -6.42 -25.63 -13.96
CA GLY A 126 -5.16 -25.75 -13.23
C GLY A 126 -4.14 -26.70 -13.88
N GLY A 127 -4.53 -27.69 -14.67
CA GLY A 127 -3.63 -28.53 -15.45
C GLY A 127 -2.95 -27.74 -16.57
N TYR A 128 -3.76 -27.13 -17.44
CA TYR A 128 -3.27 -26.29 -18.54
C TYR A 128 -2.39 -25.14 -18.04
N ALA A 129 -2.80 -24.44 -16.98
CA ALA A 129 -2.02 -23.35 -16.41
C ALA A 129 -0.66 -23.81 -15.86
N ARG A 130 -0.58 -24.97 -15.22
CA ARG A 130 0.69 -25.53 -14.72
C ARG A 130 1.63 -25.89 -15.87
N GLU A 131 1.10 -26.52 -16.92
CA GLU A 131 1.88 -26.84 -18.12
C GLU A 131 2.42 -25.57 -18.79
N ALA A 132 1.57 -24.54 -18.93
CA ALA A 132 1.98 -23.26 -19.49
C ALA A 132 3.07 -22.57 -18.65
N ILE A 133 2.95 -22.58 -17.32
CA ILE A 133 3.96 -21.99 -16.41
C ILE A 133 5.32 -22.70 -16.55
N GLY A 134 5.32 -24.02 -16.67
CA GLY A 134 6.53 -24.85 -16.79
C GLY A 134 7.14 -24.91 -18.21
N SER A 135 6.40 -24.47 -19.22
CA SER A 135 6.83 -24.53 -20.61
C SER A 135 7.90 -23.49 -20.94
N ALA A 136 8.98 -23.94 -21.57
CA ALA A 136 10.02 -23.06 -22.08
C ALA A 136 9.50 -22.09 -23.15
N GLY A 137 8.47 -22.48 -23.89
CA GLY A 137 7.84 -21.65 -24.92
C GLY A 137 7.20 -20.37 -24.36
N PHE A 138 6.85 -20.35 -23.07
CA PHE A 138 6.27 -19.18 -22.39
C PHE A 138 7.26 -18.43 -21.49
N ALA A 139 8.55 -18.79 -21.47
CA ALA A 139 9.51 -18.12 -20.58
C ALA A 139 9.61 -16.60 -20.81
N PHE A 140 9.38 -16.13 -22.04
CA PHE A 140 9.34 -14.71 -22.39
C PHE A 140 8.23 -13.93 -21.67
N SER A 141 7.17 -14.60 -21.20
CA SER A 141 6.06 -13.97 -20.48
C SER A 141 6.32 -13.80 -18.99
N HIS A 142 7.55 -14.06 -18.53
CA HIS A 142 7.94 -14.10 -17.11
C HIS A 142 6.97 -14.93 -16.27
N THR A 143 6.90 -16.25 -16.54
CA THR A 143 5.93 -17.15 -15.87
C THR A 143 6.12 -17.21 -14.35
N ASP A 144 7.25 -16.74 -13.84
CA ASP A 144 7.54 -16.60 -12.41
C ASP A 144 6.93 -15.35 -11.76
N TYR A 145 6.44 -14.38 -12.53
CA TYR A 145 5.77 -13.22 -11.96
C TYR A 145 4.52 -13.63 -11.16
N PRO A 146 4.27 -13.00 -10.01
CA PRO A 146 3.01 -13.18 -9.28
C PRO A 146 1.75 -12.94 -10.12
N PRO A 147 0.61 -13.58 -9.78
CA PRO A 147 -0.55 -13.59 -10.65
C PRO A 147 -1.51 -12.42 -10.43
N LEU A 148 -1.25 -11.46 -9.51
CA LEU A 148 -2.26 -10.44 -9.14
C LEU A 148 -2.77 -9.59 -10.31
N ALA A 149 -1.92 -9.29 -11.28
CA ALA A 149 -2.33 -8.57 -12.47
C ALA A 149 -3.18 -9.42 -13.42
N SER A 150 -2.91 -10.71 -13.51
CA SER A 150 -3.53 -11.64 -14.47
C SER A 150 -4.76 -12.35 -13.91
N ALA A 151 -4.80 -12.63 -12.60
CA ALA A 151 -5.86 -13.38 -11.93
C ALA A 151 -7.25 -12.74 -12.01
N PRO A 152 -7.46 -11.44 -11.76
CA PRO A 152 -8.78 -10.82 -11.92
C PRO A 152 -9.25 -10.83 -13.38
N LEU A 153 -8.32 -10.71 -14.33
CA LEU A 153 -8.64 -10.84 -15.75
C LEU A 153 -9.02 -12.29 -16.11
N ALA A 154 -8.28 -13.28 -15.61
CA ALA A 154 -8.60 -14.69 -15.77
C ALA A 154 -9.98 -15.03 -15.19
N ALA A 155 -10.33 -14.45 -14.04
CA ALA A 155 -11.65 -14.60 -13.44
C ALA A 155 -12.75 -14.06 -14.37
N VAL A 156 -12.55 -12.90 -14.99
CA VAL A 156 -13.50 -12.34 -15.96
C VAL A 156 -13.59 -13.23 -17.21
N TRP A 157 -12.46 -13.63 -17.79
CA TRP A 157 -12.42 -14.47 -18.99
C TRP A 157 -12.88 -15.91 -18.78
N SER A 158 -13.00 -16.36 -17.52
CA SER A 158 -13.60 -17.67 -17.22
C SER A 158 -15.13 -17.70 -17.41
N VAL A 159 -15.77 -16.53 -17.53
CA VAL A 159 -17.22 -16.38 -17.68
C VAL A 159 -17.63 -15.45 -18.82
N ALA A 160 -16.67 -14.86 -19.53
CA ALA A 160 -16.90 -13.92 -20.62
C ALA A 160 -15.85 -14.14 -21.73
N GLU A 161 -16.20 -13.77 -22.96
CA GLU A 161 -15.27 -13.87 -24.08
C GLU A 161 -14.00 -13.03 -23.85
N PRO A 162 -12.81 -13.55 -24.16
CA PRO A 162 -11.56 -12.80 -24.07
C PRO A 162 -11.56 -11.57 -24.96
N ASP A 163 -11.28 -10.42 -24.36
CA ASP A 163 -11.26 -9.12 -25.04
C ASP A 163 -10.17 -8.22 -24.43
N PHE A 164 -9.33 -7.63 -25.29
CA PHE A 164 -8.23 -6.77 -24.88
C PHE A 164 -8.71 -5.45 -24.27
N ARG A 165 -9.89 -4.94 -24.65
CA ARG A 165 -10.46 -3.74 -24.01
C ARG A 165 -10.89 -4.05 -22.58
N THR A 166 -11.46 -5.22 -22.35
CA THR A 166 -11.80 -5.73 -21.01
C THR A 166 -10.54 -5.93 -20.17
N ALA A 167 -9.47 -6.50 -20.75
CA ALA A 167 -8.17 -6.65 -20.10
C ALA A 167 -7.56 -5.31 -19.66
N GLN A 168 -7.54 -4.34 -20.57
CA GLN A 168 -7.11 -2.97 -20.31
C GLN A 168 -7.92 -2.34 -19.17
N ALA A 169 -9.25 -2.42 -19.23
CA ALA A 169 -10.14 -1.84 -18.23
C ALA A 169 -9.94 -2.46 -16.83
N VAL A 170 -9.82 -3.79 -16.74
CA VAL A 170 -9.54 -4.49 -15.47
C VAL A 170 -8.21 -4.02 -14.88
N GLY A 171 -7.13 -3.98 -15.67
CA GLY A 171 -5.83 -3.50 -15.21
C GLY A 171 -5.86 -2.05 -14.72
N VAL A 172 -6.54 -1.16 -15.48
CA VAL A 172 -6.72 0.26 -15.12
C VAL A 172 -7.46 0.42 -13.79
N LEU A 173 -8.58 -0.28 -13.60
CA LEU A 173 -9.39 -0.17 -12.38
C LEU A 173 -8.62 -0.58 -11.12
N ILE A 174 -7.80 -1.63 -11.22
CA ILE A 174 -6.97 -2.11 -10.11
C ILE A 174 -5.85 -1.11 -9.82
N GLY A 175 -5.19 -0.56 -10.84
CA GLY A 175 -4.19 0.50 -10.68
C GLY A 175 -4.77 1.78 -10.07
N PHE A 176 -5.96 2.20 -10.51
CA PHE A 176 -6.70 3.33 -9.95
C PHE A 176 -7.01 3.15 -8.47
N SER A 177 -7.43 1.94 -8.10
CA SER A 177 -7.68 1.57 -6.71
C SER A 177 -6.42 1.74 -5.84
N ALA A 178 -5.24 1.33 -6.32
CA ALA A 178 -3.96 1.55 -5.61
C ALA A 178 -3.59 3.03 -5.46
N ILE A 179 -3.74 3.83 -6.52
CA ILE A 179 -3.46 5.27 -6.49
C ILE A 179 -4.40 5.98 -5.53
N ALA A 180 -5.69 5.65 -5.55
CA ALA A 180 -6.67 6.21 -4.61
C ALA A 180 -6.28 5.90 -3.16
N MET A 181 -5.89 4.67 -2.84
CA MET A 181 -5.46 4.32 -1.50
C MET A 181 -4.16 4.99 -1.07
N LEU A 182 -3.22 5.20 -2.00
CA LEU A 182 -2.04 6.03 -1.76
C LEU A 182 -2.45 7.46 -1.38
N VAL A 183 -3.28 8.13 -2.17
CA VAL A 183 -3.76 9.51 -1.91
C VAL A 183 -4.44 9.60 -0.54
N HIS A 184 -5.32 8.64 -0.23
CA HIS A 184 -5.98 8.56 1.08
C HIS A 184 -4.97 8.47 2.22
N LEU A 185 -3.96 7.60 2.11
CA LEU A 185 -2.92 7.42 3.13
C LEU A 185 -2.03 8.65 3.27
N VAL A 186 -1.65 9.31 2.17
CA VAL A 186 -0.90 10.58 2.22
C VAL A 186 -1.72 11.64 2.95
N ARG A 187 -2.99 11.82 2.56
CA ARG A 187 -3.87 12.78 3.23
C ARG A 187 -3.99 12.49 4.72
N ARG A 188 -4.08 11.21 5.11
CA ARG A 188 -4.15 10.79 6.51
C ARG A 188 -2.88 11.12 7.29
N VAL A 189 -1.71 10.88 6.71
CA VAL A 189 -0.43 11.18 7.36
C VAL A 189 -0.16 12.68 7.46
N LEU A 190 -0.68 13.47 6.51
CA LEU A 190 -0.59 14.93 6.50
C LEU A 190 -1.75 15.62 7.25
N ALA A 191 -2.47 14.90 8.13
CA ALA A 191 -3.62 15.45 8.86
C ALA A 191 -3.30 16.60 9.81
N PHE A 192 -2.04 16.75 10.21
CA PHE A 192 -1.56 17.89 11.01
C PHE A 192 -1.52 19.21 10.21
N ALA A 193 -1.49 19.13 8.88
CA ALA A 193 -1.48 20.30 8.01
C ALA A 193 -2.92 20.74 7.65
N PRO A 194 -3.13 22.04 7.36
CA PRO A 194 -4.45 22.53 6.95
C PRO A 194 -4.95 21.81 5.69
N ALA A 195 -6.27 21.55 5.63
CA ALA A 195 -6.87 20.81 4.54
C ALA A 195 -6.59 21.39 3.12
N PRO A 196 -6.59 22.72 2.92
CA PRO A 196 -6.21 23.33 1.63
C PRO A 196 -4.78 23.05 1.18
N VAL A 197 -3.89 22.60 2.08
CA VAL A 197 -2.51 22.23 1.77
C VAL A 197 -2.38 20.70 1.66
N ALA A 198 -2.93 19.98 2.63
CA ALA A 198 -2.81 18.52 2.69
C ALA A 198 -3.45 17.82 1.49
N TRP A 199 -4.59 18.33 0.97
CA TRP A 199 -5.26 17.73 -0.18
C TRP A 199 -4.48 17.90 -1.49
N PRO A 200 -4.08 19.12 -1.91
CA PRO A 200 -3.25 19.28 -3.10
C PRO A 200 -1.96 18.48 -3.05
N LEU A 201 -1.31 18.39 -1.88
CA LEU A 201 -0.10 17.56 -1.73
C LEU A 201 -0.39 16.07 -1.92
N ALA A 202 -1.46 15.54 -1.31
CA ALA A 202 -1.87 14.14 -1.48
C ALA A 202 -2.25 13.82 -2.94
N ILE A 203 -2.99 14.71 -3.59
CA ILE A 203 -3.38 14.61 -5.01
C ILE A 203 -2.13 14.66 -5.89
N GLY A 204 -1.20 15.59 -5.62
CA GLY A 204 0.07 15.73 -6.34
C GLY A 204 0.93 14.47 -6.28
N VAL A 205 0.99 13.81 -5.11
CA VAL A 205 1.65 12.50 -4.99
C VAL A 205 0.94 11.44 -5.83
N GLY A 206 -0.40 11.40 -5.82
CA GLY A 206 -1.16 10.49 -6.69
C GLY A 206 -0.88 10.73 -8.18
N LEU A 207 -0.83 12.00 -8.61
CA LEU A 207 -0.51 12.41 -9.97
C LEU A 207 0.92 12.06 -10.38
N ALA A 208 1.87 12.05 -9.44
CA ALA A 208 3.25 11.67 -9.70
C ALA A 208 3.40 10.22 -10.21
N THR A 209 2.40 9.35 -10.01
CA THR A 209 2.35 7.99 -10.59
C THR A 209 2.45 8.00 -12.13
N TRP A 210 2.09 9.12 -12.75
CA TRP A 210 2.02 9.29 -14.21
C TRP A 210 3.22 10.04 -14.79
N ALA A 211 4.05 10.65 -13.94
CA ALA A 211 5.00 11.66 -14.38
C ALA A 211 6.05 11.11 -15.35
N THR A 212 6.47 9.86 -15.19
CA THR A 212 7.53 9.26 -16.01
C THR A 212 7.01 8.45 -17.19
N ALA A 213 5.83 7.84 -17.06
CA ALA A 213 5.25 6.99 -18.10
C ALA A 213 3.71 7.12 -18.16
N PRO A 214 3.17 8.22 -18.71
CA PRO A 214 1.73 8.49 -18.70
C PRO A 214 0.89 7.38 -19.34
N HIS A 215 1.39 6.76 -20.41
CA HIS A 215 0.69 5.68 -21.10
C HIS A 215 0.70 4.35 -20.33
N ALA A 216 1.53 4.19 -19.30
CA ALA A 216 1.74 2.91 -18.65
C ALA A 216 0.46 2.39 -18.00
N LEU A 217 -0.23 3.21 -17.20
CA LEU A 217 -1.40 2.72 -16.51
C LEU A 217 -2.60 2.56 -17.45
N THR A 218 -2.82 3.45 -18.42
CA THR A 218 -3.91 3.25 -19.42
C THR A 218 -3.68 2.09 -20.37
N SER A 219 -2.44 1.68 -20.59
CA SER A 219 -2.12 0.52 -21.43
C SER A 219 -2.17 -0.82 -20.68
N GLY A 220 -2.47 -0.83 -19.38
CA GLY A 220 -2.51 -2.06 -18.58
C GLY A 220 -1.15 -2.55 -18.08
N TYR A 221 -0.15 -1.68 -17.99
CA TYR A 221 1.09 -2.02 -17.30
C TYR A 221 0.87 -2.10 -15.79
N VAL A 222 1.64 -2.98 -15.16
CA VAL A 222 1.55 -3.25 -13.72
C VAL A 222 2.48 -2.35 -12.90
N ASP A 223 3.44 -1.67 -13.55
CA ASP A 223 4.41 -0.81 -12.86
C ASP A 223 3.77 0.29 -12.01
N PRO A 224 2.77 1.03 -12.51
CA PRO A 224 2.03 2.00 -11.70
C PRO A 224 1.28 1.37 -10.52
N LEU A 225 0.68 0.18 -10.72
CA LEU A 225 -0.08 -0.53 -9.70
C LEU A 225 0.80 -0.91 -8.51
N TRP A 226 1.90 -1.64 -8.75
CA TRP A 226 2.75 -2.12 -7.66
C TRP A 226 3.51 -0.95 -7.01
N SER A 227 3.90 0.07 -7.78
CA SER A 227 4.59 1.27 -7.26
C SER A 227 3.70 2.10 -6.33
N ALA A 228 2.44 2.35 -6.74
CA ALA A 228 1.49 3.09 -5.92
C ALA A 228 1.13 2.33 -4.64
N ALA A 229 0.94 1.01 -4.74
CA ALA A 229 0.68 0.16 -3.58
C ALA A 229 1.87 0.15 -2.60
N ALA A 230 3.09 -0.01 -3.10
CA ALA A 230 4.32 0.06 -2.29
C ALA A 230 4.48 1.43 -1.62
N ALA A 231 4.27 2.53 -2.36
CA ALA A 231 4.32 3.88 -1.82
C ALA A 231 3.26 4.09 -0.72
N GLY A 232 2.03 3.59 -0.91
CA GLY A 232 0.98 3.65 0.10
C GLY A 232 1.36 2.88 1.38
N ALA A 233 1.92 1.68 1.24
CA ALA A 233 2.45 0.92 2.37
C ALA A 233 3.59 1.65 3.08
N VAL A 234 4.50 2.29 2.35
CA VAL A 234 5.59 3.13 2.89
C VAL A 234 5.04 4.30 3.69
N VAL A 235 4.04 5.01 3.19
CA VAL A 235 3.39 6.12 3.90
C VAL A 235 2.84 5.64 5.25
N ALA A 236 2.09 4.53 5.24
CA ALA A 236 1.49 4.00 6.45
C ALA A 236 2.50 3.40 7.44
N LEU A 237 3.51 2.67 6.96
CA LEU A 237 4.45 1.92 7.81
C LEU A 237 5.68 2.73 8.21
N LEU A 238 6.16 3.66 7.38
CA LEU A 238 7.42 4.40 7.57
C LEU A 238 7.23 5.89 7.87
N LEU A 239 6.09 6.49 7.47
CA LEU A 239 5.81 7.91 7.74
C LEU A 239 4.78 8.16 8.83
N ALA A 240 3.74 7.34 8.97
CA ALA A 240 2.71 7.55 10.00
C ALA A 240 3.28 7.48 11.42
N ALA A 241 2.76 8.29 12.36
CA ALA A 241 3.22 8.33 13.75
C ALA A 241 3.11 6.98 14.47
N ASP A 242 1.99 6.28 14.29
CA ASP A 242 1.73 4.95 14.83
C ASP A 242 1.41 3.95 13.69
N PRO A 243 2.43 3.32 13.08
CA PRO A 243 2.27 2.50 11.90
C PRO A 243 1.50 1.19 12.16
N LEU A 244 1.46 0.72 13.41
CA LEU A 244 0.91 -0.60 13.76
C LEU A 244 -0.48 -0.53 14.42
N ARG A 245 -1.06 0.67 14.63
CA ARG A 245 -2.43 0.83 15.15
C ARG A 245 -3.50 0.32 14.20
N ARG A 246 -3.35 0.56 12.89
CA ARG A 246 -4.28 0.12 11.84
C ARG A 246 -3.51 -0.41 10.63
N PRO A 247 -2.80 -1.55 10.76
CA PRO A 247 -1.87 -2.02 9.75
C PRO A 247 -2.59 -2.64 8.54
N ALA A 248 -3.88 -2.99 8.65
CA ALA A 248 -4.58 -3.80 7.65
C ALA A 248 -4.48 -3.26 6.22
N LEU A 249 -4.77 -1.97 5.99
CA LEU A 249 -4.65 -1.36 4.66
C LEU A 249 -3.20 -1.33 4.17
N ALA A 250 -2.24 -1.06 5.06
CA ALA A 250 -0.82 -1.03 4.71
C ALA A 250 -0.30 -2.42 4.33
N LEU A 251 -0.69 -3.45 5.09
CA LEU A 251 -0.36 -4.85 4.81
C LEU A 251 -1.02 -5.30 3.51
N LEU A 252 -2.28 -4.92 3.26
CA LEU A 252 -2.97 -5.20 2.00
C LEU A 252 -2.20 -4.60 0.81
N LEU A 253 -1.85 -3.32 0.86
CA LEU A 253 -1.09 -2.65 -0.20
C LEU A 253 0.31 -3.23 -0.38
N LEU A 254 0.97 -3.63 0.72
CA LEU A 254 2.26 -4.31 0.64
C LEU A 254 2.13 -5.70 0.01
N THR A 255 1.04 -6.42 0.29
CA THR A 255 0.72 -7.71 -0.36
C THR A 255 0.44 -7.51 -1.84
N VAL A 256 -0.28 -6.43 -2.21
CA VAL A 256 -0.51 -6.08 -3.61
C VAL A 256 0.81 -5.83 -4.33
N ALA A 257 1.71 -5.04 -3.74
CA ALA A 257 3.03 -4.82 -4.33
C ALA A 257 3.80 -6.13 -4.49
N ALA A 258 3.87 -6.95 -3.44
CA ALA A 258 4.58 -8.23 -3.44
C ALA A 258 4.02 -9.25 -4.44
N LEU A 259 2.70 -9.22 -4.70
CA LEU A 259 2.02 -10.16 -5.58
C LEU A 259 1.70 -9.60 -6.97
N ALA A 260 2.17 -8.39 -7.31
CA ALA A 260 1.96 -7.80 -8.63
C ALA A 260 3.13 -8.07 -9.59
N LYS A 261 4.37 -7.96 -9.09
CA LYS A 261 5.61 -8.10 -9.88
C LYS A 261 6.79 -8.48 -8.98
N ASN A 262 7.84 -9.09 -9.53
CA ASN A 262 9.03 -9.46 -8.74
C ASN A 262 9.72 -8.24 -8.10
N GLU A 263 9.77 -7.11 -8.80
CA GLU A 263 10.31 -5.85 -8.25
C GLU A 263 9.51 -5.38 -7.04
N GLY A 264 8.19 -5.58 -7.05
CA GLY A 264 7.32 -5.29 -5.92
C GLY A 264 7.59 -6.19 -4.71
N LEU A 265 7.94 -7.46 -4.92
CA LEU A 265 8.41 -8.36 -3.85
C LEU A 265 9.74 -7.90 -3.25
N VAL A 266 10.71 -7.52 -4.08
CA VAL A 266 12.01 -6.97 -3.64
C VAL A 266 11.80 -5.73 -2.77
N VAL A 267 10.95 -4.80 -3.23
CA VAL A 267 10.59 -3.60 -2.47
C VAL A 267 9.82 -3.95 -1.19
N ALA A 268 8.91 -4.92 -1.22
CA ALA A 268 8.18 -5.35 -0.03
C ALA A 268 9.12 -5.89 1.06
N GLY A 269 10.13 -6.67 0.68
CA GLY A 269 11.18 -7.13 1.59
C GLY A 269 11.95 -5.97 2.22
N ALA A 270 12.36 -4.98 1.42
CA ALA A 270 13.03 -3.79 1.94
C ALA A 270 12.14 -2.98 2.90
N VAL A 271 10.86 -2.77 2.55
CA VAL A 271 9.90 -2.10 3.44
C VAL A 271 9.71 -2.86 4.75
N ALA A 272 9.62 -4.19 4.71
CA ALA A 272 9.51 -5.03 5.90
C ALA A 272 10.73 -4.91 6.82
N VAL A 273 11.94 -4.88 6.27
CA VAL A 273 13.19 -4.64 7.02
C VAL A 273 13.17 -3.26 7.65
N LEU A 274 12.91 -2.20 6.87
CA LEU A 274 12.87 -0.83 7.39
C LEU A 274 11.79 -0.63 8.46
N ALA A 275 10.61 -1.23 8.28
CA ALA A 275 9.53 -1.21 9.26
C ALA A 275 9.92 -1.96 10.55
N THR A 276 10.61 -3.10 10.43
CA THR A 276 11.15 -3.86 11.57
C THR A 276 12.16 -3.05 12.36
N VAL A 277 13.11 -2.38 11.68
CA VAL A 277 14.10 -1.50 12.33
C VAL A 277 13.40 -0.32 13.01
N ARG A 278 12.43 0.31 12.33
CA ARG A 278 11.67 1.45 12.86
C ARG A 278 10.86 1.08 14.11
N ALA A 279 10.17 -0.06 14.07
CA ALA A 279 9.29 -0.54 15.14
C ALA A 279 9.95 -1.64 15.99
N ARG A 280 11.28 -1.59 16.17
CA ARG A 280 12.06 -2.58 16.94
C ARG A 280 11.62 -2.75 18.40
N ALA A 281 10.92 -1.77 18.97
CA ALA A 281 10.34 -1.89 20.31
C ALA A 281 9.05 -2.74 20.34
N GLN A 282 8.46 -3.03 19.18
CA GLN A 282 7.18 -3.75 19.03
C GLN A 282 7.34 -4.99 18.13
N LEU A 283 8.43 -5.76 18.31
CA LEU A 283 8.77 -6.90 17.42
C LEU A 283 7.61 -7.89 17.23
N ARG A 284 6.84 -8.17 18.28
CA ARG A 284 5.67 -9.07 18.20
C ARG A 284 4.64 -8.60 17.18
N ARG A 285 4.38 -7.29 17.09
CA ARG A 285 3.39 -6.71 16.17
C ARG A 285 4.00 -6.48 14.80
N VAL A 286 5.25 -6.04 14.74
CA VAL A 286 5.92 -5.79 13.46
C VAL A 286 6.12 -7.07 12.65
N GLY A 287 6.16 -8.25 13.28
CA GLY A 287 6.18 -9.54 12.58
C GLY A 287 5.10 -9.67 11.50
N LEU A 288 3.94 -9.00 11.66
CA LEU A 288 2.87 -8.99 10.66
C LEU A 288 3.28 -8.38 9.32
N VAL A 289 4.27 -7.46 9.28
CA VAL A 289 4.76 -6.85 8.03
C VAL A 289 5.50 -7.85 7.13
N TRP A 290 5.87 -9.01 7.67
CA TRP A 290 6.48 -10.09 6.91
C TRP A 290 5.44 -10.98 6.21
N LEU A 291 4.16 -10.94 6.59
CA LEU A 291 3.11 -11.74 5.92
C LEU A 291 3.01 -11.44 4.41
N PRO A 292 3.01 -10.17 3.95
CA PRO A 292 3.09 -9.84 2.53
C PRO A 292 4.32 -10.41 1.82
N VAL A 293 5.49 -10.36 2.49
CA VAL A 293 6.74 -10.90 1.94
C VAL A 293 6.65 -12.42 1.81
N LEU A 294 6.15 -13.10 2.84
CA LEU A 294 5.93 -14.55 2.82
C LEU A 294 4.94 -14.97 1.73
N ALA A 295 3.91 -14.17 1.45
CA ALA A 295 3.00 -14.43 0.35
C ALA A 295 3.71 -14.37 -1.02
N GLY A 296 4.52 -13.33 -1.26
CA GLY A 296 5.28 -13.21 -2.50
C GLY A 296 6.39 -14.27 -2.64
N VAL A 297 7.09 -14.60 -1.56
CA VAL A 297 8.06 -15.71 -1.53
C VAL A 297 7.36 -17.05 -1.77
N GLY A 298 6.20 -17.27 -1.15
CA GLY A 298 5.39 -18.47 -1.35
C GLY A 298 4.98 -18.65 -2.81
N TRP A 299 4.58 -17.56 -3.48
CA TRP A 299 4.35 -17.58 -4.93
C TRP A 299 5.63 -17.92 -5.71
N ALA A 300 6.75 -17.24 -5.42
CA ALA A 300 8.00 -17.47 -6.14
C ALA A 300 8.43 -18.94 -6.04
N LEU A 301 8.32 -19.54 -4.85
CA LEU A 301 8.58 -20.97 -4.64
C LEU A 301 7.60 -21.85 -5.44
N LEU A 302 6.31 -21.57 -5.37
CA LEU A 302 5.29 -22.32 -6.13
C LEU A 302 5.57 -22.27 -7.63
N ALA A 303 5.79 -21.08 -8.21
CA ALA A 303 6.07 -20.93 -9.63
C ALA A 303 7.31 -21.75 -10.04
N ARG A 304 8.38 -21.75 -9.22
CA ARG A 304 9.57 -22.58 -9.48
C ARG A 304 9.28 -24.07 -9.39
N LEU A 305 8.47 -24.52 -8.44
CA LEU A 305 8.03 -25.92 -8.34
C LEU A 305 7.20 -26.34 -9.56
N LEU A 306 6.46 -25.41 -10.16
CA LEU A 306 5.72 -25.61 -11.41
C LEU A 306 6.61 -25.51 -12.67
N GLY A 307 7.93 -25.35 -12.51
CA GLY A 307 8.88 -25.30 -13.62
C GLY A 307 9.07 -23.92 -14.24
N ALA A 308 8.55 -22.85 -13.62
CA ALA A 308 8.77 -21.50 -14.12
C ALA A 308 10.26 -21.17 -14.24
N ARG A 309 10.63 -20.60 -15.39
CA ARG A 309 11.99 -20.14 -15.68
C ARG A 309 11.98 -18.61 -15.66
N SER A 310 12.81 -18.04 -14.80
CA SER A 310 13.10 -16.61 -14.87
C SER A 310 14.31 -16.41 -15.78
N ASP A 311 14.08 -15.68 -16.84
CA ASP A 311 15.09 -15.16 -17.77
C ASP A 311 16.19 -14.37 -17.03
N ILE A 312 15.83 -13.62 -15.98
CA ILE A 312 16.75 -12.84 -15.15
C ILE A 312 17.72 -13.75 -14.35
N THR A 313 17.21 -14.79 -13.68
CA THR A 313 18.07 -15.66 -12.84
C THR A 313 18.82 -16.73 -13.63
N GLY A 314 18.34 -17.09 -14.82
CA GLY A 314 18.92 -18.17 -15.63
C GLY A 314 20.34 -17.90 -16.11
N HIS A 315 20.70 -16.62 -16.31
CA HIS A 315 22.02 -16.21 -16.82
C HIS A 315 22.97 -15.73 -15.72
N ALA A 316 22.46 -15.23 -14.60
CA ALA A 316 23.28 -14.75 -13.48
C ALA A 316 24.06 -15.88 -12.76
N GLY A 317 23.65 -17.14 -12.93
CA GLY A 317 24.00 -18.24 -12.02
C GLY A 317 25.36 -18.94 -12.19
N ARG A 318 26.20 -18.65 -13.19
CA ARG A 318 27.47 -19.41 -13.37
C ARG A 318 28.76 -18.62 -13.67
N GLY A 319 28.69 -17.32 -13.96
CA GLY A 319 29.91 -16.52 -14.25
C GLY A 319 29.93 -15.11 -13.67
N ALA A 320 28.76 -14.53 -13.38
CA ALA A 320 28.58 -13.11 -13.07
C ALA A 320 29.23 -12.61 -11.77
N VAL A 321 29.59 -13.51 -10.84
CA VAL A 321 30.20 -13.14 -9.56
C VAL A 321 31.73 -12.97 -9.70
N SER A 322 32.35 -13.48 -10.77
CA SER A 322 33.82 -13.56 -10.87
C SER A 322 34.50 -12.43 -11.65
N GLY A 323 33.76 -11.52 -12.30
CA GLY A 323 34.38 -10.36 -12.95
C GLY A 323 33.39 -9.30 -13.41
N TRP A 324 33.67 -8.04 -13.07
CA TRP A 324 33.14 -6.88 -13.78
C TRP A 324 33.82 -6.82 -15.15
N ASP A 325 33.36 -7.67 -16.07
CA ASP A 325 33.86 -7.61 -17.45
C ASP A 325 33.55 -6.23 -18.09
N PRO A 326 34.28 -5.85 -19.14
CA PRO A 326 34.07 -4.55 -19.78
C PRO A 326 32.63 -4.31 -20.25
N GLU A 327 31.91 -5.36 -20.63
CA GLU A 327 30.50 -5.29 -21.05
C GLU A 327 29.59 -4.92 -19.89
N THR A 328 29.69 -5.61 -18.75
CA THR A 328 28.91 -5.35 -17.54
C THR A 328 29.17 -3.94 -17.01
N VAL A 329 30.43 -3.48 -17.05
CA VAL A 329 30.80 -2.10 -16.69
C VAL A 329 30.12 -1.09 -17.62
N GLU A 330 30.09 -1.36 -18.94
CA GLU A 330 29.44 -0.46 -19.88
C GLU A 330 27.91 -0.45 -19.70
N ARG A 331 27.28 -1.61 -19.56
CA ARG A 331 25.85 -1.74 -19.23
C ARG A 331 25.49 -0.97 -17.96
N PHE A 332 26.34 -1.06 -16.93
CA PHE A 332 26.18 -0.29 -15.70
C PHE A 332 26.24 1.23 -15.94
N ARG A 333 27.22 1.73 -16.71
CA ARG A 333 27.33 3.16 -17.05
C ARG A 333 26.14 3.67 -17.85
N VAL A 334 25.71 2.92 -18.88
CA VAL A 334 24.55 3.26 -19.71
C VAL A 334 23.29 3.31 -18.84
N THR A 335 23.10 2.31 -17.97
CA THR A 335 21.98 2.26 -17.03
C THR A 335 21.98 3.47 -16.09
N LEU A 336 23.12 3.80 -15.48
CA LEU A 336 23.22 4.97 -14.60
C LEU A 336 22.89 6.27 -15.33
N ARG A 337 23.33 6.42 -16.58
CA ARG A 337 23.01 7.59 -17.41
C ARG A 337 21.51 7.71 -17.64
N VAL A 338 20.85 6.65 -18.10
CA VAL A 338 19.40 6.65 -18.35
C VAL A 338 18.61 6.88 -17.06
N LEU A 339 18.97 6.22 -15.95
CA LEU A 339 18.28 6.43 -14.67
C LEU A 339 18.50 7.85 -14.13
N ARG A 340 19.69 8.43 -14.32
CA ARG A 340 19.95 9.84 -14.00
C ARG A 340 19.07 10.77 -14.83
N ASP A 341 18.89 10.50 -16.11
CA ASP A 341 18.08 11.36 -16.98
C ASP A 341 16.58 11.27 -16.62
N VAL A 342 16.10 10.08 -16.28
CA VAL A 342 14.69 9.84 -15.92
C VAL A 342 14.34 10.33 -14.51
N VAL A 343 15.17 10.01 -13.51
CA VAL A 343 14.85 10.22 -12.08
C VAL A 343 15.67 11.36 -11.48
N GLY A 344 16.85 11.64 -12.01
CA GLY A 344 17.84 12.55 -11.43
C GLY A 344 17.30 13.96 -11.15
N PRO A 345 16.62 14.65 -12.08
CA PRO A 345 16.08 15.99 -11.81
C PRO A 345 15.09 16.01 -10.65
N VAL A 346 14.15 15.05 -10.62
CA VAL A 346 13.12 14.96 -9.57
C VAL A 346 13.76 14.58 -8.23
N ALA A 347 14.67 13.61 -8.21
CA ALA A 347 15.39 13.21 -7.00
C ALA A 347 16.29 14.33 -6.47
N ALA A 348 17.00 15.07 -7.33
CA ALA A 348 17.84 16.19 -6.90
C ALA A 348 17.01 17.32 -6.29
N GLY A 349 15.88 17.68 -6.91
CA GLY A 349 14.94 18.67 -6.36
C GLY A 349 14.37 18.23 -5.01
N ALA A 350 13.92 16.98 -4.91
CA ALA A 350 13.41 16.42 -3.66
C ALA A 350 14.48 16.34 -2.57
N LEU A 351 15.73 16.01 -2.94
CA LEU A 351 16.85 15.99 -2.00
C LEU A 351 17.16 17.39 -1.47
N ALA A 352 17.15 18.42 -2.33
CA ALA A 352 17.32 19.80 -1.90
C ALA A 352 16.24 20.21 -0.90
N VAL A 353 14.96 19.92 -1.20
CA VAL A 353 13.83 20.16 -0.28
C VAL A 353 14.03 19.40 1.04
N ALA A 354 14.47 18.14 0.97
CA ALA A 354 14.70 17.32 2.15
C ALA A 354 15.84 17.80 3.03
N VAL A 355 16.95 18.25 2.43
CA VAL A 355 18.10 18.82 3.14
C VAL A 355 17.70 20.13 3.82
N LEU A 356 17.07 21.05 3.08
CA LEU A 356 16.59 22.32 3.64
C LEU A 356 15.58 22.08 4.78
N GLY A 357 14.60 21.21 4.55
CA GLY A 357 13.63 20.82 5.58
C GLY A 357 14.31 20.18 6.80
N ALA A 358 15.30 19.32 6.62
CA ALA A 358 16.04 18.70 7.73
C ALA A 358 16.87 19.72 8.53
N LEU A 359 17.42 20.73 7.89
CA LEU A 359 18.19 21.79 8.55
C LEU A 359 17.27 22.73 9.35
N PHE A 360 16.15 23.18 8.77
CA PHE A 360 15.32 24.23 9.36
C PHE A 360 14.08 23.73 10.10
N LEU A 361 13.50 22.59 9.69
CA LEU A 361 12.15 22.15 10.11
C LEU A 361 12.12 20.80 10.82
N ARG A 362 13.27 20.18 11.12
CA ARG A 362 13.34 18.85 11.76
C ARG A 362 12.60 18.77 13.09
N ARG A 363 12.62 19.83 13.90
CA ARG A 363 11.90 19.88 15.18
C ARG A 363 10.38 19.88 14.95
N HIS A 364 9.90 20.70 14.02
CA HIS A 364 8.49 20.75 13.62
C HIS A 364 8.00 19.40 13.07
N ARG A 365 8.79 18.74 12.20
CA ARG A 365 8.48 17.40 11.69
C ARG A 365 8.29 16.36 12.79
N ARG A 366 9.16 16.39 13.81
CA ARG A 366 9.07 15.48 14.97
C ARG A 366 7.84 15.77 15.83
N ARG A 367 7.51 17.05 16.07
CA ARG A 367 6.30 17.45 16.81
C ARG A 367 5.02 17.01 16.08
N ALA A 368 5.02 17.09 14.74
CA ALA A 368 3.94 16.57 13.90
C ALA A 368 3.83 15.03 13.90
N GLY A 369 4.77 14.32 14.54
CA GLY A 369 4.78 12.86 14.60
C GLY A 369 5.13 12.17 13.26
N LEU A 370 5.59 12.93 12.26
CA LEU A 370 5.92 12.40 10.94
C LEU A 370 7.26 11.64 10.99
N GLY A 371 7.29 10.45 10.40
CA GLY A 371 8.48 9.61 10.30
C GLY A 371 9.66 10.30 9.60
N SER A 372 10.87 9.80 9.86
CA SER A 372 12.10 10.33 9.25
C SER A 372 12.07 10.20 7.73
N ASP A 373 12.50 11.25 7.04
CA ASP A 373 12.65 11.23 5.57
C ASP A 373 13.74 10.25 5.12
N GLY A 374 14.71 9.95 6.00
CA GLY A 374 15.77 8.98 5.74
C GLY A 374 15.24 7.59 5.39
N TRP A 375 14.03 7.21 5.82
CA TRP A 375 13.40 5.95 5.40
C TRP A 375 13.05 5.93 3.92
N LEU A 376 12.57 7.05 3.37
CA LEU A 376 12.25 7.18 1.95
C LEU A 376 13.52 7.12 1.10
N TRP A 377 14.58 7.82 1.53
CA TRP A 377 15.87 7.84 0.83
C TRP A 377 16.60 6.49 0.90
N ALA A 378 16.54 5.79 2.04
CA ALA A 378 17.09 4.45 2.16
C ALA A 378 16.40 3.47 1.20
N LEU A 379 15.06 3.52 1.13
CA LEU A 379 14.30 2.68 0.21
C LEU A 379 14.54 3.06 -1.26
N CYS A 380 14.56 4.35 -1.57
CA CYS A 380 14.82 4.84 -2.92
C CYS A 380 16.22 4.43 -3.40
N GLY A 381 17.24 4.61 -2.57
CA GLY A 381 18.62 4.17 -2.86
C GLY A 381 18.72 2.66 -3.05
N TYR A 382 18.11 1.88 -2.15
CA TYR A 382 18.05 0.41 -2.30
C TYR A 382 17.38 0.00 -3.63
N TYR A 383 16.23 0.59 -3.95
CA TYR A 383 15.49 0.26 -5.15
C TYR A 383 16.25 0.63 -6.43
N LEU A 384 16.85 1.82 -6.49
CA LEU A 384 17.68 2.24 -7.63
C LEU A 384 18.92 1.36 -7.79
N ALA A 385 19.55 0.94 -6.68
CA ALA A 385 20.66 -0.01 -6.73
C ALA A 385 20.21 -1.37 -7.28
N ALA A 386 19.06 -1.90 -6.84
CA ALA A 386 18.50 -3.16 -7.32
C ALA A 386 18.14 -3.09 -8.81
N LEU A 387 17.55 -1.99 -9.28
CA LEU A 387 17.29 -1.76 -10.71
C LEU A 387 18.59 -1.70 -11.51
N THR A 388 19.57 -0.93 -11.03
CA THR A 388 20.86 -0.77 -11.71
C THR A 388 21.56 -2.12 -11.87
N LEU A 389 21.57 -2.94 -10.81
CA LEU A 389 22.13 -4.27 -10.84
C LEU A 389 21.37 -5.20 -11.79
N THR A 390 20.04 -5.12 -11.80
CA THR A 390 19.18 -5.92 -12.70
C THR A 390 19.50 -5.65 -14.17
N TYR A 391 19.63 -4.38 -14.57
CA TYR A 391 19.97 -4.04 -15.96
C TYR A 391 21.42 -4.41 -16.31
N ALA A 392 22.36 -4.14 -15.39
CA ALA A 392 23.76 -4.45 -15.60
C ALA A 392 24.00 -5.95 -15.82
N LEU A 393 23.36 -6.80 -15.02
CA LEU A 393 23.55 -8.26 -15.05
C LEU A 393 22.54 -9.03 -15.91
N GLY A 394 21.47 -8.38 -16.37
CA GLY A 394 20.41 -9.09 -17.07
C GLY A 394 20.78 -9.42 -18.53
N PRO A 395 20.15 -10.45 -19.12
CA PRO A 395 20.56 -11.01 -20.41
C PRO A 395 20.06 -10.23 -21.63
N ASN A 396 19.15 -9.28 -21.44
CA ASN A 396 18.51 -8.58 -22.54
C ASN A 396 19.42 -7.52 -23.16
N ASP A 397 19.17 -7.20 -24.43
CA ASP A 397 19.75 -6.04 -25.11
C ASP A 397 19.50 -4.78 -24.27
N ILE A 398 20.58 -4.14 -23.80
CA ILE A 398 20.47 -3.07 -22.80
C ILE A 398 19.74 -1.85 -23.34
N ASP A 399 19.96 -1.50 -24.61
CA ASP A 399 19.38 -0.32 -25.23
C ASP A 399 17.87 -0.49 -25.46
N TRP A 400 17.44 -1.64 -25.97
CA TRP A 400 16.03 -1.98 -26.09
C TRP A 400 15.36 -2.06 -24.71
N TRP A 401 16.01 -2.71 -23.74
CA TRP A 401 15.44 -2.92 -22.42
C TRP A 401 15.26 -1.59 -21.67
N LEU A 402 16.25 -0.71 -21.68
CA LEU A 402 16.15 0.60 -21.05
C LEU A 402 15.12 1.49 -21.76
N ARG A 403 15.10 1.54 -23.10
CA ARG A 403 14.13 2.35 -23.86
C ARG A 403 12.68 1.95 -23.59
N THR A 404 12.42 0.66 -23.42
CA THR A 404 11.05 0.16 -23.20
C THR A 404 10.64 0.28 -21.74
N SER A 405 11.53 0.08 -20.78
CA SER A 405 11.14 -0.13 -19.38
C SER A 405 11.61 0.90 -18.36
N ALA A 406 12.69 1.65 -18.61
CA ALA A 406 13.31 2.52 -17.60
C ALA A 406 12.34 3.55 -17.01
N ALA A 407 11.56 4.22 -17.86
CA ALA A 407 10.58 5.21 -17.43
C ALA A 407 9.45 4.62 -16.58
N ARG A 408 9.05 3.37 -16.84
CA ARG A 408 7.97 2.68 -16.11
C ARG A 408 8.43 2.19 -14.75
N VAL A 409 9.62 1.59 -14.67
CA VAL A 409 10.16 1.10 -13.39
C VAL A 409 10.61 2.25 -12.48
N ALA A 410 10.87 3.44 -13.03
CA ALA A 410 11.21 4.64 -12.26
C ALA A 410 10.04 5.23 -11.43
N VAL A 411 8.79 4.80 -11.66
CA VAL A 411 7.60 5.37 -11.02
C VAL A 411 7.70 5.37 -9.49
N LEU A 412 8.17 4.28 -8.87
CA LEU A 412 8.33 4.24 -7.41
C LEU A 412 9.32 5.29 -6.91
N ALA A 413 10.46 5.48 -7.56
CA ALA A 413 11.46 6.45 -7.14
C ALA A 413 10.90 7.89 -7.20
N VAL A 414 10.11 8.19 -8.23
CA VAL A 414 9.41 9.48 -8.36
C VAL A 414 8.33 9.65 -7.29
N LEU A 415 7.57 8.60 -6.97
CA LEU A 415 6.60 8.64 -5.88
C LEU A 415 7.27 8.89 -4.52
N LEU A 416 8.40 8.25 -4.22
CA LEU A 416 9.16 8.46 -2.98
C LEU A 416 9.72 9.88 -2.90
N ALA A 417 10.20 10.44 -4.01
CA ALA A 417 10.65 11.83 -4.10
C ALA A 417 9.48 12.81 -3.87
N ALA A 418 8.33 12.58 -4.51
CA ALA A 418 7.13 13.40 -4.32
C ALA A 418 6.62 13.33 -2.87
N LEU A 419 6.67 12.16 -2.24
CA LEU A 419 6.32 11.97 -0.82
C LEU A 419 7.25 12.76 0.12
N SER A 420 8.56 12.76 -0.15
CA SER A 420 9.53 13.55 0.59
C SER A 420 9.20 15.05 0.51
N CYS A 421 9.01 15.57 -0.71
CA CYS A 421 8.59 16.96 -0.92
C CYS A 421 7.29 17.30 -0.19
N ALA A 422 6.24 16.48 -0.36
CA ALA A 422 4.95 16.70 0.26
C ALA A 422 5.04 16.73 1.79
N GLY A 423 5.82 15.82 2.39
CA GLY A 423 6.06 15.81 3.83
C GLY A 423 6.71 17.11 4.33
N TRP A 424 7.73 17.62 3.63
CA TRP A 424 8.41 18.85 4.04
C TRP A 424 7.60 20.11 3.81
N VAL A 425 6.88 20.22 2.68
CA VAL A 425 5.97 21.35 2.43
C VAL A 425 4.87 21.41 3.48
N ALA A 426 4.26 20.27 3.82
CA ALA A 426 3.25 20.21 4.88
C ALA A 426 3.80 20.65 6.24
N VAL A 427 5.02 20.25 6.58
CA VAL A 427 5.68 20.67 7.83
C VAL A 427 5.97 22.17 7.82
N ALA A 428 6.44 22.73 6.70
CA ALA A 428 6.76 24.15 6.57
C ALA A 428 5.52 25.02 6.84
N VAL A 429 4.40 24.72 6.18
CA VAL A 429 3.16 25.50 6.32
C VAL A 429 2.49 25.32 7.68
N SER A 430 2.78 24.22 8.39
CA SER A 430 2.21 23.98 9.72
C SER A 430 3.04 24.62 10.85
N ALA A 431 4.31 24.96 10.59
CA ALA A 431 5.19 25.55 11.60
C ALA A 431 4.70 26.94 12.03
N ASP A 432 4.29 27.78 11.07
CA ASP A 432 3.88 29.17 11.31
C ASP A 432 2.66 29.33 12.23
N ARG A 433 1.84 28.29 12.37
CA ARG A 433 0.64 28.31 13.23
C ARG A 433 0.89 27.87 14.67
N SER A 434 2.01 27.19 14.92
CA SER A 434 2.31 26.66 16.25
C SER A 434 2.83 27.72 17.22
N ASP A 435 3.28 28.85 16.67
CA ASP A 435 3.81 30.00 17.42
C ASP A 435 2.76 31.08 17.64
N GLU A 436 1.54 30.90 17.13
CA GLU A 436 0.40 31.74 17.52
C GLU A 436 0.07 31.35 18.97
N PRO A 437 0.30 32.23 19.97
CA PRO A 437 -0.04 31.92 21.35
C PRO A 437 -1.50 31.54 21.34
N ALA A 438 -1.82 30.34 21.85
CA ALA A 438 -3.19 29.90 21.99
C ALA A 438 -3.95 31.07 22.58
N VAL A 439 -4.79 31.73 21.77
CA VAL A 439 -5.61 32.83 22.23
C VAL A 439 -6.43 32.17 23.31
N THR A 440 -6.03 32.40 24.56
CA THR A 440 -6.78 31.98 25.74
C THR A 440 -8.14 32.56 25.47
N GLU A 441 -9.08 31.71 25.07
CA GLU A 441 -10.48 32.10 25.00
C GLU A 441 -10.73 32.78 26.35
N PRO A 442 -11.15 34.07 26.34
CA PRO A 442 -11.48 34.73 27.59
C PRO A 442 -12.44 33.79 28.30
N PRO A 443 -12.21 33.50 29.61
CA PRO A 443 -13.02 32.54 30.34
C PRO A 443 -14.49 32.86 30.05
N PRO A 444 -15.33 31.84 29.75
CA PRO A 444 -16.71 32.07 29.40
C PRO A 444 -17.26 33.02 30.44
N ALA A 445 -17.70 34.21 30.00
CA ALA A 445 -18.21 35.23 30.89
C ALA A 445 -19.22 34.54 31.79
N GLU A 446 -18.85 34.36 33.06
CA GLU A 446 -19.74 33.89 34.09
C GLU A 446 -20.98 34.74 33.93
N LEU A 447 -22.07 34.09 33.52
CA LEU A 447 -23.39 34.65 33.54
C LEU A 447 -23.59 35.13 34.96
N ALA A 448 -23.37 36.43 35.16
CA ALA A 448 -23.75 37.13 36.37
C ALA A 448 -25.19 36.73 36.64
N GLY A 449 -25.36 35.90 37.67
CA GLY A 449 -26.67 35.40 38.06
C GLY A 449 -27.62 36.57 38.29
N PRO A 450 -28.91 36.41 37.99
CA PRO A 450 -29.90 37.42 38.32
C PRO A 450 -29.83 37.71 39.81
N ALA A 451 -29.71 39.00 40.14
CA ALA A 451 -29.74 39.51 41.51
C ALA A 451 -30.92 38.90 42.27
N GLU A 452 -30.58 38.16 43.32
CA GLU A 452 -31.51 37.57 44.28
C GLU A 452 -32.28 38.70 44.98
N VAL A 453 -33.56 38.83 44.62
CA VAL A 453 -34.49 39.75 45.27
C VAL A 453 -34.79 39.21 46.66
N ALA A 454 -34.37 39.95 47.68
CA ALA A 454 -34.62 39.67 49.08
C ALA A 454 -36.13 39.51 49.38
N GLY A 455 -36.53 38.30 49.77
CA GLY A 455 -37.83 38.01 50.37
C GLY A 455 -37.74 38.06 51.90
N PRO A 456 -38.79 38.51 52.62
CA PRO A 456 -38.75 38.67 54.06
C PRO A 456 -39.03 37.37 54.84
N ALA A 457 -38.18 37.16 55.85
CA ALA A 457 -38.40 36.62 57.20
C ALA A 457 -39.43 35.48 57.44
N GLU A 458 -38.87 34.36 57.90
CA GLU A 458 -39.14 33.79 59.24
C GLU A 458 -40.53 33.20 59.56
N VAL A 459 -40.61 31.87 59.64
CA VAL A 459 -41.35 31.16 60.71
C VAL A 459 -40.58 29.89 61.10
N ALA A 460 -40.21 29.83 62.38
CA ALA A 460 -39.53 28.74 63.06
C ALA A 460 -40.47 27.56 63.43
N GLY A 461 -39.90 26.35 63.56
CA GLY A 461 -40.54 25.24 64.27
C GLY A 461 -39.81 23.89 64.09
N PRO A 462 -39.81 22.98 65.09
CA PRO A 462 -38.54 22.45 65.61
C PRO A 462 -38.36 20.91 65.62
N ALA A 463 -37.09 20.52 65.81
CA ALA A 463 -36.55 19.45 66.66
C ALA A 463 -36.98 17.98 66.53
N GLY A 464 -35.97 17.10 66.51
CA GLY A 464 -36.02 15.67 66.81
C GLY A 464 -35.37 14.86 65.69
N GLY A 465 -34.32 14.06 65.89
CA GLY A 465 -33.58 13.69 67.09
C GLY A 465 -32.48 12.70 66.66
N ASP A 466 -31.30 12.88 67.24
CA ASP A 466 -30.37 11.87 67.76
C ASP A 466 -29.74 10.74 66.92
N PRO A 467 -28.56 10.24 67.37
CA PRO A 467 -27.46 9.80 66.50
C PRO A 467 -27.02 8.33 66.69
N GLU A 468 -26.00 7.96 65.91
CA GLU A 468 -24.99 6.89 66.16
C GLU A 468 -25.41 5.40 65.99
N PRO A 469 -24.48 4.41 65.94
CA PRO A 469 -23.03 4.43 65.62
C PRO A 469 -22.49 3.22 64.77
N SER A 470 -21.27 3.40 64.22
CA SER A 470 -20.04 2.56 64.31
C SER A 470 -19.96 1.06 63.94
N THR A 471 -18.71 0.68 63.55
CA THR A 471 -18.05 -0.65 63.43
C THR A 471 -18.23 -1.37 62.08
N ALA A 472 -17.25 -2.04 61.44
CA ALA A 472 -15.89 -2.51 61.73
C ALA A 472 -15.14 -2.64 60.36
N ASP A 473 -13.87 -2.26 60.19
CA ASP A 473 -12.61 -2.93 60.57
C ASP A 473 -12.38 -4.35 59.98
N ALA A 474 -11.39 -4.49 59.10
CA ALA A 474 -10.61 -5.73 58.88
C ALA A 474 -9.44 -5.51 57.89
N ARG A 475 -8.23 -5.33 58.46
CA ARG A 475 -6.92 -5.54 57.81
C ARG A 475 -6.57 -7.02 57.80
N ALA A 476 -5.80 -7.47 56.80
CA ALA A 476 -4.84 -8.57 56.97
C ALA A 476 -3.64 -8.44 56.00
N PRO A 477 -2.40 -8.40 56.51
CA PRO A 477 -1.19 -8.70 55.75
C PRO A 477 -0.62 -10.06 56.18
N GLY A 478 -0.13 -10.88 55.24
CA GLY A 478 0.56 -12.13 55.53
C GLY A 478 1.77 -12.30 54.63
N GLY A 479 2.96 -12.49 55.23
CA GLY A 479 4.22 -12.64 54.52
C GLY A 479 4.95 -13.95 54.84
N ARG A 480 5.85 -14.31 53.89
CA ARG A 480 7.15 -15.03 54.03
C ARG A 480 7.14 -16.54 54.41
N PRO A 481 8.26 -17.29 54.28
CA PRO A 481 9.16 -17.52 53.12
C PRO A 481 9.70 -19.00 53.00
N VAL A 482 10.62 -19.24 52.04
CA VAL A 482 11.65 -20.33 51.92
C VAL A 482 11.24 -21.79 51.63
N SER A 483 11.80 -22.37 50.53
CA SER A 483 12.55 -23.66 50.55
C SER A 483 13.26 -23.92 49.22
N THR A 484 14.53 -24.30 49.34
CA THR A 484 15.47 -24.87 48.36
C THR A 484 15.07 -26.28 47.89
N ALA A 485 15.45 -26.67 46.66
CA ALA A 485 16.01 -28.01 46.36
C ALA A 485 16.49 -28.13 44.89
N GLU A 486 17.68 -28.71 44.74
CA GLU A 486 18.33 -29.18 43.52
C GLU A 486 17.68 -30.46 42.95
N GLY A 487 18.00 -30.79 41.69
CA GLY A 487 18.24 -32.18 41.28
C GLY A 487 17.40 -32.76 40.13
N ARG A 488 17.84 -32.58 38.88
CA ARG A 488 18.35 -33.62 37.96
C ARG A 488 18.56 -33.08 36.55
#